data_AF-A0AAQ0MEV0-F1
#
_entry.id   AF-A0AAQ0MEV0-F1
#
_cell.length_a   1.000
_cell.length_b   1.000
_cell.length_c   1.000
_cell.angle_alpha   90.00
_cell.angle_beta   90.00
_cell.angle_gamma   90.00
#
_symmetry.space_group_name_H-M   'P 1'
#
loop_
_entity.id
_entity.type
_entity.pdbx_description
1 polymer ?
#
loop_
_entity_poly.entity_id
_entity_poly.type
_entity_poly.pdbx_seq_one_letter_code
_entity_poly.pdbx_strand_id
1 'polypeptide(L)' 'RHGLGLYIYMNEDLPDLTEEQKLLEAEKQRLREIQPALKRAEELGYPNMELLKTKTKKEIFDIMTIWKATEGK' A
#
# COMPACT_ATOMS: atom_id res chain seq x y z
N ARG A 1 26.46 -0.18 -43.10
CA ARG A 1 26.81 -0.44 -41.67
C ARG A 1 25.63 0.08 -40.86
N HIS A 2 24.65 -0.79 -40.59
CA HIS A 2 23.34 -0.40 -40.05
C HIS A 2 23.49 -0.02 -38.58
N GLY A 3 23.08 1.20 -38.24
CA GLY A 3 22.92 1.63 -36.86
C GLY A 3 21.86 0.78 -36.20
N LEU A 4 22.23 0.09 -35.13
CA LEU A 4 21.29 -0.60 -34.26
C LEU A 4 20.55 0.49 -33.50
N GLY A 5 19.49 0.97 -34.14
CA GLY A 5 18.57 1.96 -33.61
C GLY A 5 18.00 1.45 -32.31
N LEU A 6 18.07 2.34 -31.32
CA LEU A 6 17.28 2.36 -30.10
C LEU A 6 15.88 1.80 -30.43
N TYR A 7 15.53 0.63 -29.91
CA TYR A 7 14.13 0.19 -29.87
C TYR A 7 13.44 1.07 -28.84
N ILE A 8 13.14 2.29 -29.27
CA ILE A 8 12.17 3.15 -28.62
C ILE A 8 10.86 2.39 -28.82
N TYR A 9 10.38 1.71 -27.77
CA TYR A 9 8.99 1.29 -27.69
C TYR A 9 8.16 2.58 -27.53
N MET A 10 8.10 3.34 -28.62
CA MET A 10 7.22 4.49 -28.80
C MET A 10 6.05 3.97 -29.63
N ASN A 11 4.90 3.80 -28.96
CA ASN A 11 3.57 3.54 -29.52
C ASN A 11 3.21 2.08 -29.87
N GLU A 12 3.19 1.19 -28.89
CA GLU A 12 2.14 0.17 -28.84
C GLU A 12 1.39 0.41 -27.53
N ASP A 13 0.07 0.57 -27.60
CA ASP A 13 -0.82 0.72 -26.46
C ASP A 13 -0.27 -0.03 -25.24
N LEU A 14 -0.08 0.68 -24.12
CA LEU A 14 0.11 0.03 -22.82
C LEU A 14 -0.89 -1.13 -22.79
N PRO A 15 -0.46 -2.40 -22.62
CA PRO A 15 -1.40 -3.51 -22.64
C PRO A 15 -2.52 -3.14 -21.67
N ASP A 16 -3.75 -3.02 -22.16
CA ASP A 16 -4.86 -2.49 -21.38
C ASP A 16 -4.88 -3.29 -20.09
N LEU A 17 -4.49 -2.65 -18.99
CA LEU A 17 -4.25 -3.34 -17.73
C LEU A 17 -5.55 -4.07 -17.44
N THR A 18 -5.49 -5.40 -17.36
CA THR A 18 -6.70 -6.19 -17.13
C THR A 18 -7.36 -5.69 -15.83
N GLU A 19 -8.66 -5.88 -15.67
CA GLU A 19 -9.34 -5.42 -14.44
C GLU A 19 -8.63 -5.92 -13.17
N GLU A 20 -8.08 -7.13 -13.20
CA GLU A 20 -7.24 -7.70 -12.15
C GLU A 20 -5.96 -6.90 -11.88
N GLN A 21 -5.28 -6.40 -12.91
CA GLN A 21 -4.09 -5.56 -12.76
C GLN A 21 -4.43 -4.19 -12.18
N LYS A 22 -5.53 -3.57 -12.64
CA LYS A 22 -6.02 -2.29 -12.09
C LYS A 22 -6.38 -2.43 -10.60
N LEU A 23 -7.03 -3.53 -10.22
CA LEU A 23 -7.32 -3.85 -8.82
C LEU A 23 -6.04 -4.09 -8.00
N LEU A 24 -5.05 -4.78 -8.57
CA LEU A 24 -3.77 -5.04 -7.89
C LEU A 24 -2.98 -3.75 -7.68
N GLU A 25 -2.98 -2.83 -8.64
CA GLU A 25 -2.34 -1.51 -8.49
C GLU A 25 -3.06 -0.65 -7.45
N ALA A 26 -4.40 -0.65 -7.46
CA ALA A 26 -5.20 0.03 -6.45
C ALA A 26 -4.93 -0.53 -5.04
N GLU A 27 -4.85 -1.86 -4.88
CA GLU A 27 -4.52 -2.48 -3.61
C GLU A 27 -3.07 -2.19 -3.19
N LYS A 28 -2.10 -2.20 -4.11
CA LYS A 28 -0.72 -1.76 -3.83
C LYS A 28 -0.67 -0.32 -3.37
N GLN A 29 -1.45 0.57 -3.99
CA GLN A 29 -1.54 1.97 -3.60
C GLN A 29 -2.14 2.10 -2.20
N ARG A 30 -3.25 1.42 -1.94
CA ARG A 30 -3.88 1.36 -0.61
C ARG A 30 -2.90 0.83 0.44
N LEU A 31 -2.15 -0.23 0.15
CA LEU A 31 -1.13 -0.78 1.02
C LEU A 31 -0.04 0.26 1.32
N ARG A 32 0.46 1.01 0.32
CA ARG A 32 1.40 2.11 0.53
C ARG A 32 0.83 3.22 1.42
N GLU A 33 -0.46 3.52 1.32
CA GLU A 33 -1.10 4.53 2.15
C GLU A 33 -1.24 4.11 3.61
N ILE A 34 -1.49 2.83 3.88
CA ILE A 34 -1.60 2.29 5.25
C ILE A 34 -0.25 1.89 5.86
N GLN A 35 0.77 1.58 5.06
CA GLN A 35 2.14 1.27 5.49
C GLN A 35 2.68 2.18 6.61
N PRO A 36 2.62 3.52 6.51
CA PRO A 36 3.09 4.39 7.59
C PRO A 36 2.27 4.23 8.88
N ALA A 37 0.97 3.93 8.79
CA ALA A 37 0.13 3.68 9.96
C ALA A 37 0.46 2.33 10.61
N LEU A 38 0.69 1.29 9.80
CA LEU A 38 1.14 -0.02 10.28
C LEU A 38 2.49 0.08 10.98
N LYS A 39 3.47 0.76 10.38
CA LYS A 39 4.79 0.96 11.00
C LYS A 39 4.68 1.63 12.36
N ARG A 40 3.81 2.64 12.48
CA ARG A 40 3.57 3.32 13.75
C ARG A 40 2.93 2.40 14.79
N ALA A 41 2.02 1.51 14.38
CA ALA A 41 1.44 0.51 15.27
C ALA A 41 2.49 -0.50 15.76
N GLU A 42 3.38 -0.93 14.88
CA GLU A 42 4.52 -1.80 15.21
C GLU A 42 5.48 -1.13 16.20
N GLU A 43 5.85 0.14 15.96
CA GLU A 43 6.70 0.93 16.87
C GLU A 43 6.07 1.14 18.25
N LEU A 44 4.74 1.22 18.32
CA LEU A 44 4.01 1.28 19.59
C LEU A 44 3.87 -0.09 20.27
N GLY A 45 4.23 -1.20 19.61
CA GLY A 45 4.10 -2.55 20.15
C GLY A 45 2.67 -3.11 20.08
N TYR A 46 1.86 -2.67 19.11
CA TYR A 46 0.50 -3.18 18.95
C TYR A 46 0.51 -4.67 18.54
N PRO A 47 -0.16 -5.56 19.31
CA PRO A 47 -0.05 -7.01 19.08
C PRO A 47 -0.81 -7.51 17.85
N ASN A 48 -1.90 -6.84 17.43
CA ASN A 48 -2.81 -7.34 16.40
C ASN A 48 -2.58 -6.72 15.01
N MET A 49 -1.35 -6.83 14.49
CA MET A 49 -0.96 -6.26 13.19
C MET A 49 -1.79 -6.81 12.01
N GLU A 50 -2.23 -8.06 12.08
CA GLU A 50 -3.08 -8.67 11.03
C GLU A 50 -4.44 -7.98 10.91
N LEU A 51 -5.03 -7.57 12.04
CA LEU A 51 -6.27 -6.81 12.05
C LEU A 51 -6.09 -5.50 11.29
N LEU A 52 -4.97 -4.79 11.52
CA LEU A 52 -4.71 -3.49 10.90
C LEU A 52 -4.53 -3.57 9.38
N LYS A 53 -3.99 -4.67 8.84
CA LYS A 53 -3.84 -4.85 7.38
C LYS A 53 -5.16 -4.89 6.63
N THR A 54 -6.24 -5.32 7.30
CA THR A 54 -7.59 -5.34 6.71
C THR A 54 -8.29 -3.99 6.78
N LYS A 55 -7.78 -3.07 7.62
CA LYS A 55 -8.42 -1.81 7.97
C LYS A 55 -7.98 -0.66 7.07
N THR A 56 -8.77 0.41 7.07
CA THR A 56 -8.38 1.66 6.42
C THR A 56 -7.39 2.44 7.28
N LYS A 57 -6.62 3.35 6.68
CA LYS A 57 -5.70 4.23 7.41
C LYS A 57 -6.39 4.92 8.60
N LYS A 58 -7.61 5.42 8.40
CA LYS A 58 -8.39 6.09 9.45
C LYS A 58 -8.73 5.15 10.59
N GLU A 59 -9.21 3.95 10.30
CA GLU A 59 -9.50 2.93 11.32
C GLU A 59 -8.24 2.51 12.08
N ILE A 60 -7.10 2.33 11.41
CA ILE A 60 -5.84 2.02 12.07
C ILE A 60 -5.48 3.13 13.07
N PHE A 61 -5.58 4.39 12.67
CA PHE A 61 -5.33 5.53 13.55
C PHE A 61 -6.31 5.60 14.73
N ASP A 62 -7.58 5.30 14.50
CA ASP A 62 -8.61 5.30 15.53
C ASP A 62 -8.33 4.20 16.58
N ILE A 63 -8.08 2.97 16.11
CA ILE A 63 -7.67 1.83 16.95
C ILE A 63 -6.42 2.17 17.75
N MET A 64 -5.39 2.75 17.12
CA MET A 64 -4.17 3.15 17.80
C MET A 64 -4.40 4.25 18.84
N THR A 65 -5.30 5.20 18.55
CA THR A 65 -5.65 6.28 19.47
C THR A 65 -6.35 5.74 20.70
N ILE A 66 -7.32 4.84 20.50
CA ILE A 66 -8.02 4.14 21.59
C ILE A 66 -7.04 3.30 22.37
N TRP A 67 -6.23 2.47 21.71
CA TRP A 67 -5.25 1.60 22.36
C TRP A 67 -4.24 2.40 23.19
N LYS A 68 -3.75 3.53 22.67
CA LYS A 68 -2.89 4.43 23.45
C LYS A 68 -3.60 5.04 24.66
N ALA A 69 -4.90 5.29 24.58
CA ALA A 69 -5.69 5.82 25.69
C ALA A 69 -6.06 4.74 26.73
N THR A 70 -6.23 3.48 26.32
CA THR A 70 -6.67 2.38 27.20
C THR A 70 -5.50 1.57 27.77
N GLU A 71 -4.50 1.26 26.94
CA GLU A 71 -3.35 0.41 27.25
C GLU A 71 -2.06 1.22 27.41
N GLY A 72 -2.13 2.55 27.25
CA GLY A 72 -1.02 3.46 27.47
C GLY A 72 -0.47 3.32 28.89
N LYS A 73 0.70 2.71 29.01
CA LYS A 73 1.65 3.06 30.06
C LYS A 73 2.05 4.52 29.93
#